data_AF-T1EJV7-F1
#
_entry.id   AF-T1EJV7-F1
#
_cell.length_a   1.000
_cell.length_b   1.000
_cell.length_c   1.000
_cell.angle_alpha   90.00
_cell.angle_beta   90.00
_cell.angle_gamma   90.00
#
_symmetry.space_group_name_H-M   'P 1'
#
loop_
_entity.id
_entity.type
_entity.pdbx_description
1 polymer ?
#
loop_
_entity_poly.entity_id
_entity_poly.type
_entity_poly.pdbx_seq_one_letter_code
_entity_poly.pdbx_strand_id
1 'polypeptide(L)'
;AKRVCGKWTSEDLERALSAVHRGDMRLSESARVYGLPKSTLSRHLTGKNKVATGDVKFHGHACIFTPELETEIVEHCLTLESMYFGLRVDDLLKL
;
A
#
# COMPACT_ATOMS: atom_id res chain seq x y z
N ALA A 1 5.44 -23.95 2.41
CA ALA A 1 5.62 -23.04 1.25
C ALA A 1 5.24 -21.62 1.65
N LYS A 2 6.09 -20.62 1.37
CA LYS A 2 5.79 -19.20 1.62
C LYS A 2 4.66 -18.78 0.66
N ARG A 3 3.60 -18.14 1.18
CA ARG A 3 2.52 -17.62 0.33
C ARG A 3 3.09 -16.47 -0.50
N VAL A 4 3.00 -16.56 -1.83
CA VAL A 4 3.34 -15.44 -2.72
C VAL A 4 2.15 -14.48 -2.72
N CYS A 5 2.22 -13.42 -1.92
CA CYS A 5 1.23 -12.34 -1.94
C CYS A 5 1.57 -11.32 -3.04
N GLY A 6 0.54 -10.68 -3.58
CA GLY A 6 0.73 -9.54 -4.49
C GLY A 6 0.92 -9.87 -5.98
N LYS A 7 0.59 -11.07 -6.46
CA LYS A 7 0.59 -11.39 -7.90
C LYS A 7 -0.49 -10.66 -8.72
N TRP A 8 -1.58 -10.28 -8.07
CA TRP A 8 -2.71 -9.58 -8.70
C TRP A 8 -2.38 -8.10 -8.94
N THR A 9 -2.94 -7.53 -10.00
CA THR A 9 -2.78 -6.11 -10.35
C THR A 9 -3.96 -5.27 -9.85
N SER A 10 -3.82 -3.94 -9.86
CA SER A 10 -4.92 -3.04 -9.48
C SER A 10 -6.13 -3.20 -10.42
N GLU A 11 -5.89 -3.46 -11.72
CA GLU A 11 -6.98 -3.70 -12.69
C GLU A 11 -7.74 -4.99 -12.37
N ASP A 12 -7.07 -6.05 -11.91
CA ASP A 12 -7.73 -7.28 -11.47
C ASP A 12 -8.67 -7.02 -10.29
N LEU A 13 -8.21 -6.19 -9.34
CA LEU A 13 -8.99 -5.81 -8.17
C LEU A 13 -10.19 -4.96 -8.54
N GLU A 14 -10.03 -3.99 -9.45
CA GLU A 14 -11.12 -3.15 -9.96
C GLU A 14 -12.20 -3.99 -10.67
N ARG A 15 -11.78 -4.88 -11.58
CA ARG A 15 -12.70 -5.79 -12.28
C ARG A 15 -13.43 -6.71 -11.31
N ALA A 16 -12.74 -7.23 -10.30
CA ALA A 16 -13.34 -8.08 -9.28
C ALA A 16 -14.36 -7.34 -8.41
N LEU A 17 -14.06 -6.10 -8.01
CA LEU A 17 -14.95 -5.25 -7.22
C LEU A 17 -16.20 -4.88 -8.03
N SER A 18 -16.03 -4.47 -9.28
CA SER A 18 -17.16 -4.11 -10.15
C SER A 18 -18.09 -5.29 -10.43
N ALA A 19 -17.55 -6.49 -10.68
CA ALA A 19 -18.34 -7.71 -10.89
C ALA A 19 -19.16 -8.11 -9.64
N VAL A 20 -18.58 -7.94 -8.44
CA VAL A 20 -19.30 -8.22 -7.20
C VAL A 20 -20.35 -7.14 -6.92
N HIS A 21 -20.06 -5.87 -7.23
CA HIS A 21 -21.00 -4.77 -7.02
C HIS A 21 -22.22 -4.83 -7.96
N ARG A 22 -22.01 -5.24 -9.22
CA ARG A 22 -23.11 -5.48 -10.19
C ARG A 22 -23.94 -6.72 -9.87
N GLY A 23 -23.45 -7.60 -8.99
CA GLY A 23 -24.09 -8.86 -8.65
C GLY A 23 -23.86 -9.98 -9.68
N ASP A 24 -22.98 -9.76 -10.67
CA ASP A 24 -22.67 -10.74 -11.72
C ASP A 24 -22.00 -12.00 -11.16
N MET A 25 -21.22 -11.86 -10.08
CA MET A 25 -20.40 -12.94 -9.52
C MET A 25 -20.39 -12.92 -8.00
N ARG A 26 -20.33 -14.11 -7.38
CA ARG A 26 -20.15 -14.21 -5.92
C ARG A 26 -18.71 -13.90 -5.52
N LEU A 27 -18.50 -13.43 -4.28
CA LEU A 27 -17.17 -13.05 -3.77
C LEU A 27 -16.11 -14.16 -3.93
N SER A 28 -16.46 -15.42 -3.66
CA SER A 28 -15.56 -16.56 -3.84
C SER A 28 -15.25 -16.88 -5.29
N GLU A 29 -16.21 -16.64 -6.18
CA GLU A 29 -16.08 -16.91 -7.61
C GLU A 29 -15.22 -15.85 -8.28
N SER A 30 -15.51 -14.58 -7.99
CA SER A 30 -14.70 -13.42 -8.42
C SER A 30 -13.24 -13.57 -7.95
N ALA A 31 -13.01 -13.93 -6.68
CA ALA A 31 -11.66 -14.18 -6.17
C ALA A 31 -10.90 -15.27 -6.95
N ARG A 32 -11.58 -16.34 -7.39
CA ARG A 32 -10.98 -17.42 -8.18
C ARG A 32 -10.69 -17.00 -9.62
N VAL A 33 -11.62 -16.30 -10.26
CA VAL A 33 -11.50 -15.87 -11.66
C VAL A 33 -10.39 -14.84 -11.84
N TYR A 34 -10.28 -13.89 -10.91
CA TYR A 34 -9.26 -12.83 -10.96
C TYR A 34 -7.98 -13.16 -10.16
N GLY A 35 -7.85 -14.37 -9.62
CA GLY A 35 -6.63 -14.81 -8.90
C GLY A 35 -6.33 -14.02 -7.61
N LEU A 36 -7.34 -13.39 -7.01
CA LEU A 36 -7.23 -12.57 -5.81
C LEU A 36 -7.46 -13.41 -4.54
N PRO A 37 -6.75 -13.13 -3.43
CA PRO A 37 -7.12 -13.71 -2.15
C PRO A 37 -8.52 -13.25 -1.70
N LYS A 38 -9.38 -14.18 -1.29
CA LYS A 38 -10.74 -13.90 -0.79
C LYS A 38 -10.75 -12.83 0.31
N SER A 39 -9.78 -12.89 1.22
CA SER A 39 -9.60 -11.94 2.32
C SER A 39 -9.28 -10.54 1.82
N THR A 40 -8.53 -10.41 0.73
CA THR A 40 -8.22 -9.12 0.10
C THR A 40 -9.50 -8.54 -0.48
N LEU A 41 -10.20 -9.27 -1.36
CA LEU A 41 -11.43 -8.78 -1.97
C LEU A 41 -12.49 -8.38 -0.94
N SER A 42 -12.68 -9.19 0.10
CA SER A 42 -13.59 -8.85 1.21
C SER A 42 -13.20 -7.58 1.96
N ARG A 43 -11.90 -7.35 2.18
CA ARG A 43 -11.40 -6.14 2.87
C ARG A 43 -11.68 -4.88 2.07
N HIS A 44 -11.43 -4.92 0.76
CA HIS A 44 -11.72 -3.81 -0.15
C HIS A 44 -13.23 -3.55 -0.29
N LEU A 45 -14.06 -4.60 -0.34
CA LEU A 45 -15.52 -4.45 -0.36
C LEU A 45 -16.09 -3.81 0.91
N THR A 46 -15.49 -4.08 2.07
CA THR A 46 -15.98 -3.51 3.33
C THR A 46 -15.56 -2.04 3.51
N GLY A 47 -14.57 -1.55 2.74
CA GLY A 47 -14.13 -0.15 2.78
C GLY A 47 -13.50 0.30 4.11
N LYS A 48 -13.09 -0.63 4.99
CA LYS A 48 -12.56 -0.31 6.34
C LYS A 48 -11.10 0.16 6.36
N ASN A 49 -10.41 0.14 5.22
CA ASN A 49 -9.03 0.57 5.11
C ASN A 49 -8.96 2.09 4.91
N LYS A 50 -7.96 2.73 5.53
CA LYS A 50 -7.68 4.17 5.32
C LYS A 50 -6.88 4.44 4.02
N VAL A 51 -5.98 3.53 3.66
CA VAL A 51 -5.00 3.74 2.57
C VAL A 51 -5.33 2.91 1.32
N ALA A 52 -5.59 1.61 1.49
CA ALA A 52 -6.01 0.71 0.41
C ALA A 52 -7.53 0.79 0.18
N THR A 53 -7.99 1.92 -0.34
CA THR A 53 -9.40 2.15 -0.71
C THR A 53 -9.59 1.91 -2.21
N GLY A 54 -10.72 1.30 -2.60
CA GLY A 54 -10.99 0.99 -4.00
C GLY A 54 -10.06 -0.09 -4.56
N ASP A 55 -9.49 0.16 -5.73
CA ASP A 55 -8.52 -0.67 -6.46
C ASP A 55 -7.06 -0.43 -6.03
N VAL A 56 -6.81 0.52 -5.12
CA VAL A 56 -5.46 0.89 -4.69
C VAL A 56 -4.79 -0.26 -3.94
N LYS A 57 -3.74 -0.79 -4.56
CA LYS A 57 -2.85 -1.79 -3.96
C LYS A 57 -1.85 -1.11 -3.04
N PHE A 58 -1.96 -1.37 -1.75
CA PHE A 58 -1.04 -0.83 -0.75
C PHE A 58 -0.50 -1.95 0.15
N HIS A 59 0.83 -1.98 0.32
CA HIS A 59 1.54 -2.88 1.23
C HIS A 59 2.49 -2.04 2.08
N GLY A 60 2.48 -2.25 3.40
CA GLY A 60 3.39 -1.56 4.33
C GLY A 60 2.68 -0.57 5.25
N HIS A 61 3.46 0.34 5.82
CA HIS A 61 3.00 1.40 6.70
C HIS A 61 2.72 2.67 5.89
N ALA A 62 1.67 3.40 6.26
CA ALA A 62 1.40 4.71 5.65
C ALA A 62 2.57 5.66 5.91
N CYS A 63 2.83 6.58 4.99
CA CYS A 63 3.79 7.64 5.26
C CYS A 63 3.32 8.44 6.48
N ILE A 64 4.22 8.62 7.45
CA ILE A 64 3.94 9.36 8.68
C ILE A 64 4.20 10.86 8.45
N PHE A 65 5.21 11.19 7.65
CA PHE A 65 5.59 12.56 7.34
C PHE A 65 4.78 13.08 6.15
N THR A 66 4.46 14.38 6.16
CA THR A 66 3.92 15.04 4.97
C THR A 66 5.08 15.27 3.98
N PRO A 67 4.81 15.37 2.66
CA PRO A 67 5.87 15.59 1.69
C PRO A 67 6.68 16.87 1.96
N GLU A 68 6.07 17.89 2.57
CA GLU A 68 6.76 19.11 3.00
C GLU A 68 7.77 18.82 4.11
N LEU A 69 7.38 18.05 5.13
CA LEU A 69 8.27 17.63 6.22
C LEU A 69 9.40 16.72 5.73
N GLU A 70 9.09 15.81 4.80
CA GLU A 70 10.13 14.98 4.17
C GLU A 70 11.19 15.84 3.47
N THR A 71 10.75 16.90 2.78
CA THR A 71 11.65 17.84 2.11
C THR A 71 12.52 18.58 3.14
N GLU A 72 11.92 19.08 4.22
CA GLU A 72 12.62 19.76 5.31
C GLU A 72 13.70 18.87 5.95
N ILE A 73 13.35 17.60 6.25
CA ILE A 73 14.30 16.63 6.82
C ILE A 73 15.46 16.37 5.86
N VAL A 74 15.19 16.23 4.57
CA VAL A 74 16.22 16.02 3.54
C VAL A 74 17.15 17.22 3.44
N GLU A 75 16.61 18.44 3.38
CA GLU A 75 17.40 19.67 3.35
C GLU A 75 18.28 19.81 4.60
N HIS A 76 17.76 19.45 5.76
CA HIS A 76 18.53 19.45 7.00
C HIS A 76 19.66 18.41 6.97
N CYS A 77 19.41 17.19 6.50
CA CYS A 77 20.43 16.15 6.37
C CYS A 77 21.56 16.57 5.43
N LEU A 78 21.24 17.20 4.28
CA LEU A 78 22.23 17.72 3.34
C LEU A 78 23.06 18.85 3.96
N THR A 79 22.43 19.71 4.75
CA THR A 79 23.12 20.77 5.49
C THR A 79 24.12 20.19 6.49
N LEU A 80 23.71 19.16 7.25
CA LEU A 80 24.60 18.46 8.19
C LEU A 80 25.77 17.77 7.47
N GLU A 81 25.52 17.13 6.33
CA GLU A 81 26.57 16.51 5.51
C GLU A 81 27.61 17.54 5.05
N SER A 82 27.17 18.73 4.63
CA SER A 82 28.07 19.83 4.22
C SER A 82 29.00 20.30 5.35
N MET A 83 28.56 20.15 6.60
CA MET A 83 29.30 20.47 7.81
C MET A 83 30.14 19.28 8.32
N TYR A 84 30.25 18.21 7.53
CA TYR A 84 30.91 16.94 7.88
C TYR A 84 30.25 16.17 9.05
N PHE A 85 28.97 16.44 9.32
CA PHE A 85 28.12 15.71 10.28
C PHE A 85 27.12 14.80 9.56
N GLY A 86 27.60 13.98 8.61
CA GLY A 86 26.73 13.05 7.90
C GLY A 86 26.05 12.04 8.83
N LEU A 87 24.72 11.97 8.79
CA LEU A 87 23.92 11.01 9.55
C LEU A 87 23.75 9.70 8.78
N ARG A 88 23.79 8.57 9.48
CA ARG A 88 23.38 7.28 8.90
C ARG A 88 21.88 7.08 9.06
N VAL A 89 21.31 6.21 8.23
CA VAL A 89 19.89 5.81 8.32
C VAL A 89 19.52 5.33 9.71
N ASP A 90 20.42 4.58 10.37
CA ASP A 90 20.18 4.09 11.74
C ASP A 90 20.10 5.21 12.79
N ASP A 91 20.77 6.35 12.56
CA ASP A 91 20.71 7.50 13.47
C ASP A 91 19.38 8.25 13.26
N LEU A 92 18.94 8.39 12.00
CA LEU A 92 17.64 8.98 11.64
C LEU A 92 16.45 8.17 12.17
N LEU A 93 16.55 6.83 12.18
CA LEU A 93 15.48 5.96 12.67
C LEU A 93 15.38 5.89 14.21
N LYS A 94 16.37 6.40 14.93
CA LYS A 94 16.41 6.43 16.41
C LYS A 94 15.95 7.76 17.02
N LEU A 95 15.86 8.81 16.22
CA LEU A 95 15.34 10.13 16.61
C LEU A 95 13.83 10.06 16.85
#